data_AF-A0A359EVM3-F1
#
_entry.id   AF-A0A359EVM3-F1
#
_cell.length_a   1.000
_cell.length_b   1.000
_cell.length_c   1.000
_cell.angle_alpha   90.00
_cell.angle_beta   90.00
_cell.angle_gamma   90.00
#
_symmetry.space_group_name_H-M   'P 1'
#
loop_
_entity.id
_entity.type
_entity.pdbx_description
1 polymer ?
#
loop_
_entity_poly.entity_id
_entity_poly.type
_entity_poly.pdbx_seq_one_letter_code
_entity_poly.pdbx_strand_id
1 'polypeptide(L)'
;MDKWSGPKSVVYFTRDLSAKGLQKIYEKVNEDKVITVAIKLHTGEKNGPNIIPRDWVKELIAKDIPGATIVETNTYYNGDRYTTEGHREVLKVNGWTFCPVDIMDEEGTVMLPVKGGKYFKEMSMGSHVTRYDSLVTLTHFKGHTMGGFGG
;
A
#
# COMPACT_ATOMS: atom_id res chain seq x y z
N MET A 1 -30.98 10.45 -4.11
CA MET A 1 -29.67 9.98 -3.61
C MET A 1 -29.92 9.21 -2.35
N ASP A 2 -29.74 7.90 -2.37
CA ASP A 2 -29.86 7.07 -1.18
C ASP A 2 -28.78 7.48 -0.18
N LYS A 3 -29.20 7.92 1.01
CA LYS A 3 -28.27 8.29 2.08
C LYS A 3 -27.64 7.01 2.62
N TRP A 4 -26.32 6.89 2.51
CA TRP A 4 -25.56 5.81 3.14
C TRP A 4 -25.85 5.75 4.64
N SER A 5 -26.29 4.58 5.11
CA SER A 5 -26.71 4.31 6.49
C SER A 5 -25.69 3.46 7.27
N GLY A 6 -24.48 3.31 6.75
CA GLY A 6 -23.41 2.54 7.39
C GLY A 6 -22.79 3.25 8.60
N PRO A 7 -22.01 2.52 9.42
CA PRO A 7 -21.27 3.10 10.54
C PRO A 7 -20.23 4.11 10.05
N LYS A 8 -20.19 5.31 10.63
CA LYS A 8 -19.20 6.34 10.27
C LYS A 8 -17.78 5.90 10.64
N SER A 9 -16.85 6.02 9.70
CA SER A 9 -15.42 5.79 9.97
C SER A 9 -14.87 6.82 10.95
N VAL A 10 -14.06 6.38 11.90
CA VAL A 10 -13.28 7.27 12.77
C VAL A 10 -12.06 7.75 11.98
N VAL A 11 -11.82 9.06 11.95
CA VAL A 11 -10.71 9.67 11.21
C VAL A 11 -9.83 10.42 12.20
N TYR A 12 -8.54 10.09 12.18
CA TYR A 12 -7.52 10.79 12.97
C TYR A 12 -6.68 11.69 12.07
N PHE A 13 -6.19 12.80 12.63
CA PHE A 13 -5.40 13.79 11.89
C PHE A 13 -4.17 14.23 12.70
N THR A 14 -3.05 14.43 12.01
CA THR A 14 -1.82 14.99 12.59
C THR A 14 -1.19 16.02 11.65
N ARG A 15 -0.57 17.06 12.22
CA ARG A 15 0.27 18.03 11.49
C ARG A 15 1.76 17.68 11.57
N ASP A 16 2.12 16.68 12.37
CA ASP A 16 3.48 16.19 12.54
C ASP A 16 3.87 15.33 11.32
N LEU A 17 4.51 15.95 10.34
CA LEU A 17 5.01 15.28 9.13
C LEU A 17 6.41 14.74 9.40
N SER A 18 6.46 13.66 10.19
CA SER A 18 7.69 12.96 10.56
C SER A 18 7.41 11.47 10.79
N ALA A 19 8.47 10.67 10.94
CA ALA A 19 8.35 9.28 11.37
C ALA A 19 7.56 9.15 12.67
N LYS A 20 7.83 10.00 13.67
CA LYS A 20 7.10 10.02 14.94
C LYS A 20 5.62 10.36 14.76
N GLY A 21 5.30 11.27 13.85
CA GLY A 21 3.92 11.62 13.51
C GLY A 21 3.17 10.44 12.90
N LEU A 22 3.81 9.71 11.98
CA LEU A 22 3.29 8.48 11.38
C LEU A 22 3.06 7.38 12.44
N GLN A 23 4.01 7.17 13.35
CA GLN A 23 3.86 6.19 14.43
C GLN A 23 2.68 6.53 15.35
N LYS A 24 2.57 7.80 15.79
CA LYS A 24 1.46 8.25 16.64
C LYS A 24 0.09 8.06 16.00
N ILE A 25 -0.03 8.28 14.68
CA ILE A 25 -1.32 8.09 13.99
C ILE A 25 -1.60 6.60 13.76
N TYR A 26 -0.57 5.80 13.50
CA TYR A 26 -0.67 4.35 13.41
C TYR A 26 -1.16 3.73 14.73
N GLU A 27 -0.63 4.17 15.87
CA GLU A 27 -1.07 3.74 17.21
C GLU A 27 -2.58 3.98 17.47
N LYS A 28 -3.24 4.88 16.73
CA LYS A 28 -4.69 5.13 16.85
C LYS A 28 -5.56 4.17 16.04
N VAL A 29 -4.98 3.50 15.06
CA VAL A 29 -5.70 2.63 14.11
C VAL A 29 -5.27 1.18 14.18
N ASN A 30 -4.09 0.90 14.74
CA ASN A 30 -3.63 -0.46 14.97
C ASN A 30 -4.53 -1.14 16.03
N GLU A 31 -5.06 -2.29 15.68
CA GLU A 31 -5.79 -3.17 16.59
C GLU A 31 -4.88 -4.35 16.99
N ASP A 32 -5.05 -4.88 18.21
CA ASP A 32 -4.21 -5.98 18.68
C ASP A 32 -4.38 -7.25 17.82
N LYS A 33 -3.28 -8.01 17.68
CA LYS A 33 -3.17 -9.34 17.04
C LYS A 33 -3.23 -9.36 15.51
N VAL A 34 -2.20 -8.84 14.85
CA VAL A 34 -1.95 -9.18 13.44
C VAL A 34 -0.72 -10.07 13.32
N ILE A 35 -0.86 -11.22 12.65
CA ILE A 35 0.20 -12.20 12.45
C ILE A 35 1.04 -11.82 11.23
N THR A 36 0.40 -11.48 10.11
CA THR A 36 1.08 -11.04 8.88
C THR A 36 0.53 -9.72 8.35
N VAL A 37 1.39 -8.68 8.33
CA VAL A 37 1.03 -7.32 7.89
C VAL A 37 1.66 -7.02 6.52
N ALA A 38 0.83 -6.67 5.55
CA ALA A 38 1.24 -6.04 4.30
C ALA A 38 1.17 -4.50 4.43
N ILE A 39 2.19 -3.81 3.93
CA ILE A 39 2.18 -2.34 3.80
C ILE A 39 2.05 -2.00 2.31
N LYS A 40 0.86 -1.59 1.87
CA LYS A 40 0.67 -1.09 0.51
C LYS A 40 1.12 0.36 0.46
N LEU A 41 2.09 0.67 -0.38
CA LEU A 41 2.51 2.02 -0.69
C LEU A 41 2.98 2.11 -2.14
N HIS A 42 3.07 3.32 -2.66
CA HIS A 42 3.64 3.58 -3.99
C HIS A 42 5.15 3.80 -3.90
N THR A 43 5.92 2.91 -4.52
CA THR A 43 7.40 2.86 -4.42
C THR A 43 8.12 3.86 -5.31
N GLY A 44 7.38 4.57 -6.17
CA GLY A 44 7.88 5.62 -7.04
C GLY A 44 8.35 5.11 -8.39
N GLU A 45 8.42 6.01 -9.37
CA GLU A 45 9.17 5.75 -10.60
C GLU A 45 10.68 5.84 -10.33
N LYS A 46 11.49 5.25 -11.20
CA LYS A 46 12.95 5.29 -11.09
C LYS A 46 13.44 6.74 -11.01
N ASN A 47 14.10 7.11 -9.91
CA ASN A 47 14.56 8.48 -9.63
C ASN A 47 13.42 9.53 -9.52
N GLY A 48 12.17 9.11 -9.29
CA GLY A 48 11.01 10.00 -9.20
C GLY A 48 11.02 10.86 -7.90
N PRO A 49 10.62 12.14 -7.96
CA PRO A 49 10.80 13.07 -6.84
C PRO A 49 9.73 13.01 -5.73
N ASN A 50 8.73 12.14 -5.81
CA ASN A 50 7.58 12.17 -4.90
C ASN A 50 7.22 10.77 -4.43
N ILE A 51 7.81 10.35 -3.32
CA ILE A 51 7.45 9.12 -2.60
C ILE A 51 7.31 9.45 -1.12
N ILE A 52 6.57 8.61 -0.39
CA ILE A 52 6.56 8.69 1.07
C ILE A 52 8.01 8.54 1.57
N PRO A 53 8.47 9.39 2.51
CA PRO A 53 9.83 9.29 3.03
C PRO A 53 10.11 7.89 3.57
N ARG A 54 11.05 7.20 2.94
CA ARG A 54 11.40 5.80 3.25
C ARG A 54 11.79 5.61 4.71
N ASP A 55 12.52 6.58 5.27
CA ASP A 55 12.95 6.54 6.66
C ASP A 55 11.77 6.52 7.64
N TRP A 56 10.64 7.16 7.31
CA TRP A 56 9.45 7.11 8.15
C TRP A 56 8.82 5.72 8.14
N VAL A 57 8.77 5.09 6.96
CA VAL A 57 8.26 3.72 6.82
C VAL A 57 9.20 2.73 7.52
N LYS A 58 10.51 2.91 7.37
CA LYS A 58 11.53 2.09 8.03
C LYS A 58 11.42 2.17 9.55
N GLU A 59 11.25 3.37 10.11
CA GLU A 59 11.04 3.55 11.55
C GLU A 59 9.71 2.94 12.04
N LEU A 60 8.63 3.06 11.27
CA LEU A 60 7.34 2.43 11.58
C LEU A 60 7.48 0.90 11.64
N ILE A 61 8.11 0.29 10.63
CA ILE A 61 8.31 -1.16 10.59
C ILE A 61 9.18 -1.62 11.77
N ALA A 62 10.30 -0.93 12.02
CA ALA A 62 11.23 -1.33 13.07
C ALA A 62 10.60 -1.29 14.48
N LYS A 63 9.70 -0.35 14.74
CA LYS A 63 9.13 -0.11 16.07
C LYS A 63 7.77 -0.77 16.27
N ASP A 64 6.83 -0.57 15.35
CA ASP A 64 5.41 -0.82 15.60
C ASP A 64 4.87 -2.04 14.83
N ILE A 65 5.50 -2.44 13.71
CA ILE A 65 5.12 -3.60 12.90
C ILE A 65 6.32 -4.43 12.41
N PRO A 66 7.14 -4.97 13.33
CA PRO A 66 8.29 -5.78 12.95
C PRO A 66 7.86 -6.99 12.12
N GLY A 67 8.55 -7.25 11.00
CA GLY A 67 8.24 -8.34 10.08
C GLY A 67 7.20 -8.00 8.99
N ALA A 68 6.67 -6.78 8.97
CA ALA A 68 5.81 -6.32 7.88
C ALA A 68 6.54 -6.34 6.53
N THR A 69 5.78 -6.65 5.48
CA THR A 69 6.27 -6.69 4.09
C THR A 69 5.64 -5.55 3.30
N ILE A 70 6.45 -4.78 2.58
CA ILE A 70 5.90 -3.80 1.63
C ILE A 70 5.30 -4.57 0.45
N VAL A 71 4.11 -4.19 -0.01
CA VAL A 71 3.45 -4.86 -1.13
C VAL A 71 3.17 -3.90 -2.27
N GLU A 72 3.43 -4.35 -3.49
CA GLU A 72 3.24 -3.62 -4.73
C GLU A 72 2.71 -4.55 -5.83
N THR A 73 2.28 -4.00 -6.95
CA THR A 73 1.95 -4.77 -8.16
C THR A 73 2.70 -4.17 -9.34
N ASN A 74 2.99 -4.97 -10.36
CA ASN A 74 3.54 -4.43 -11.60
C ASN A 74 2.57 -3.42 -12.23
N THR A 75 3.13 -2.46 -12.98
CA THR A 75 2.30 -1.50 -13.71
C THR A 75 1.64 -2.17 -14.88
N TYR A 76 0.36 -1.86 -15.12
CA TYR A 76 -0.34 -2.34 -16.32
C TYR A 76 0.23 -1.75 -17.62
N TYR A 77 0.77 -0.53 -17.54
CA TYR A 77 1.39 0.15 -18.66
C TYR A 77 2.89 -0.15 -18.75
N ASN A 78 3.41 -0.08 -19.97
CA ASN A 78 4.84 -0.22 -20.24
C ASN A 78 5.64 0.85 -19.48
N GLY A 79 6.72 0.42 -18.83
CA GLY A 79 7.59 1.27 -18.02
C GLY A 79 8.55 0.44 -17.17
N ASP A 80 9.33 1.10 -16.33
CA ASP A 80 10.38 0.45 -15.53
C ASP A 80 9.82 -0.57 -14.52
N ARG A 81 8.53 -0.47 -14.16
CA ARG A 81 7.83 -1.35 -13.22
C ARG A 81 6.86 -2.33 -13.90
N TYR A 82 6.94 -2.47 -15.22
CA TYR A 82 6.04 -3.33 -15.99
C TYR A 82 6.33 -4.83 -15.79
N THR A 83 7.60 -5.20 -15.65
CA THR A 83 8.01 -6.57 -15.33
C THR A 83 8.47 -6.65 -13.89
N THR A 84 8.28 -7.81 -13.25
CA THR A 84 8.76 -8.07 -11.89
C THR A 84 10.25 -7.74 -11.77
N GLU A 85 11.09 -8.21 -12.70
CA GLU A 85 12.53 -7.92 -12.68
C GLU A 85 12.84 -6.42 -12.74
N GLY A 86 12.22 -5.68 -13.66
CA GLY A 86 12.40 -4.23 -13.77
C GLY A 86 11.95 -3.51 -12.49
N HIS A 87 10.81 -3.92 -11.95
CA HIS A 87 10.27 -3.36 -10.71
C HIS A 87 11.22 -3.60 -9.53
N ARG A 88 11.83 -4.79 -9.42
CA ARG A 88 12.87 -5.07 -8.41
C ARG A 88 14.06 -4.13 -8.53
N GLU A 89 14.48 -3.79 -9.74
CA GLU A 89 15.55 -2.80 -9.92
C GLU A 89 15.13 -1.38 -9.53
N VAL A 90 13.90 -0.99 -9.82
CA VAL A 90 13.35 0.30 -9.34
C VAL A 90 13.34 0.37 -7.82
N LEU A 91 12.94 -0.72 -7.13
CA LEU A 91 12.97 -0.78 -5.67
C LEU A 91 14.37 -0.56 -5.11
N LYS A 92 15.40 -1.20 -5.70
CA LYS A 92 16.80 -1.03 -5.31
C LYS A 92 17.27 0.40 -5.52
N VAL A 93 17.05 0.96 -6.72
CA VAL A 93 17.43 2.33 -7.07
C VAL A 93 16.76 3.35 -6.14
N ASN A 94 15.48 3.13 -5.84
CA ASN A 94 14.72 3.99 -4.95
C ASN A 94 14.97 3.67 -3.47
N GLY A 95 15.84 2.73 -3.09
CA GLY A 95 16.24 2.49 -1.70
C GLY A 95 15.21 1.77 -0.82
N TRP A 96 14.27 1.03 -1.41
CA TRP A 96 13.32 0.16 -0.69
C TRP A 96 13.97 -1.20 -0.35
N THR A 97 15.09 -1.15 0.38
CA THR A 97 15.96 -2.32 0.65
C THR A 97 16.04 -2.70 2.14
N PHE A 98 15.21 -2.08 2.99
CA PHE A 98 15.25 -2.25 4.45
C PHE A 98 14.25 -3.27 5.00
N CYS A 99 13.34 -3.78 4.16
CA CYS A 99 12.43 -4.88 4.49
C CYS A 99 12.11 -5.66 3.20
N PRO A 100 11.49 -6.84 3.29
CA PRO A 100 10.96 -7.51 2.11
C PRO A 100 9.96 -6.61 1.37
N VAL A 101 10.02 -6.69 0.05
CA VAL A 101 8.97 -6.16 -0.83
C VAL A 101 8.37 -7.36 -1.56
N ASP A 102 7.06 -7.43 -1.66
CA ASP A 102 6.33 -8.45 -2.39
C ASP A 102 5.64 -7.83 -3.61
N ILE A 103 5.96 -8.33 -4.81
CA ILE A 103 5.28 -7.94 -6.04
C ILE A 103 4.15 -8.94 -6.21
N MET A 104 2.95 -8.54 -5.81
CA MET A 104 1.88 -9.47 -5.50
C MET A 104 1.36 -10.27 -6.69
N ASP A 105 1.64 -9.79 -7.91
CA ASP A 105 1.26 -10.38 -9.17
C ASP A 105 2.42 -11.08 -9.90
N GLU A 106 3.57 -11.29 -9.24
CA GLU A 106 4.73 -11.96 -9.87
C GLU A 106 4.44 -13.42 -10.25
N GLU A 107 3.57 -14.11 -9.51
CA GLU A 107 3.07 -15.47 -9.82
C GLU A 107 1.68 -15.44 -10.50
N GLY A 108 1.20 -14.26 -10.92
CA GLY A 108 -0.10 -14.06 -11.55
C GLY A 108 -1.18 -13.58 -10.57
N THR A 109 -2.44 -13.73 -10.96
CA THR A 109 -3.60 -13.16 -10.26
C THR A 109 -4.57 -14.21 -9.73
N VAL A 110 -5.39 -13.80 -8.76
CA VAL A 110 -6.50 -14.60 -8.21
C VAL A 110 -7.79 -13.79 -8.30
N MET A 111 -8.92 -14.48 -8.56
CA MET A 111 -10.25 -13.87 -8.51
C MET A 111 -10.81 -13.96 -7.09
N LEU A 112 -11.04 -12.80 -6.45
CA LEU A 112 -11.64 -12.72 -5.12
C LEU A 112 -13.11 -12.28 -5.20
N PRO A 113 -14.04 -12.93 -4.49
CA PRO A 113 -15.45 -12.60 -4.56
C PRO A 113 -15.77 -11.26 -3.88
N VAL A 114 -16.65 -10.47 -4.49
CA VAL A 114 -17.17 -9.20 -3.94
C VAL A 114 -18.58 -9.44 -3.40
N LYS A 115 -18.68 -9.69 -2.08
CA LYS A 115 -19.97 -9.90 -1.42
C LYS A 115 -20.83 -8.64 -1.51
N GLY A 116 -22.04 -8.77 -2.08
CA GLY A 116 -22.95 -7.64 -2.26
C GLY A 116 -22.49 -6.62 -3.31
N GLY A 117 -21.57 -6.99 -4.21
CA GLY A 117 -21.07 -6.10 -5.26
C GLY A 117 -22.18 -5.61 -6.19
N LYS A 118 -22.21 -4.29 -6.43
CA LYS A 118 -23.19 -3.66 -7.32
C LYS A 118 -22.90 -3.92 -8.80
N TYR A 119 -21.63 -3.87 -9.19
CA TYR A 119 -21.20 -3.92 -10.60
C TYR A 119 -20.44 -5.19 -10.96
N PHE A 120 -19.76 -5.81 -9.99
CA PHE A 120 -18.92 -6.99 -10.20
C PHE A 120 -19.19 -8.00 -9.09
N LYS A 121 -19.08 -9.28 -9.42
CA LYS A 121 -19.20 -10.39 -8.45
C LYS A 121 -17.85 -10.85 -7.91
N GLU A 122 -16.77 -10.50 -8.60
CA GLU A 122 -15.39 -10.86 -8.26
C GLU A 122 -14.43 -9.79 -8.81
N MET A 123 -13.22 -9.76 -8.25
CA MET A 123 -12.15 -8.84 -8.61
C MET A 123 -10.85 -9.62 -8.79
N SER A 124 -10.13 -9.35 -9.89
CA SER A 124 -8.77 -9.87 -10.09
C SER A 124 -7.79 -9.09 -9.23
N MET A 125 -6.99 -9.80 -8.42
CA MET A 125 -5.96 -9.22 -7.56
C MET A 125 -4.65 -10.00 -7.71
N GLY A 126 -3.51 -9.39 -7.39
CA GLY A 126 -2.24 -10.12 -7.30
C GLY A 126 -2.40 -11.32 -6.36
N SER A 127 -2.01 -12.51 -6.83
CA SER A 127 -2.27 -13.78 -6.15
C SER A 127 -1.72 -13.82 -4.72
N HIS A 128 -0.64 -13.08 -4.43
CA HIS A 128 -0.02 -13.05 -3.10
C HIS A 128 -0.84 -12.29 -2.05
N VAL A 129 -1.90 -11.58 -2.43
CA VAL A 129 -2.78 -10.87 -1.47
C VAL A 129 -3.34 -11.81 -0.40
N THR A 130 -3.54 -13.09 -0.73
CA THR A 130 -4.05 -14.10 0.21
C THR A 130 -2.99 -14.58 1.21
N ARG A 131 -1.74 -14.10 1.14
CA ARG A 131 -0.66 -14.41 2.09
C ARG A 131 -0.69 -13.53 3.35
N TYR A 132 -1.55 -12.50 3.40
CA TYR A 132 -1.56 -11.49 4.45
C TYR A 132 -2.90 -11.43 5.18
N ASP A 133 -2.84 -11.27 6.51
CA ASP A 133 -4.03 -11.12 7.37
C ASP A 133 -4.55 -9.68 7.41
N SER A 134 -3.65 -8.71 7.30
CA SER A 134 -4.00 -7.28 7.33
C SER A 134 -3.21 -6.46 6.31
N LEU A 135 -3.83 -5.37 5.86
CA LEU A 135 -3.24 -4.40 4.95
C LEU A 135 -3.22 -3.00 5.59
N VAL A 136 -2.03 -2.44 5.76
CA VAL A 136 -1.82 -1.03 6.11
C VAL A 136 -1.52 -0.29 4.82
N THR A 137 -2.39 0.65 4.42
CA THR A 137 -2.19 1.41 3.17
C THR A 137 -1.66 2.80 3.48
N LEU A 138 -0.43 3.08 3.01
CA LEU A 138 0.19 4.40 3.08
C LEU A 138 0.09 5.05 1.69
N THR A 139 -0.83 6.00 1.56
CA THR A 139 -1.03 6.75 0.32
C THR A 139 -0.49 8.16 0.43
N HIS A 140 0.06 8.67 -0.67
CA HIS A 140 0.26 10.09 -0.90
C HIS A 140 -0.50 10.46 -2.15
N PHE A 141 -1.12 11.64 -2.16
CA PHE A 141 -1.94 12.04 -3.28
C PHE A 141 -1.22 13.02 -4.20
N LYS A 142 -1.46 12.86 -5.50
CA LYS A 142 -1.13 13.82 -6.55
C LYS A 142 -2.39 14.11 -7.37
N GLY A 143 -2.51 15.31 -7.92
CA GLY A 143 -3.56 15.58 -8.90
C GLY A 143 -3.43 14.68 -10.13
N HIS A 144 -4.55 14.09 -10.57
CA HIS A 144 -4.63 13.26 -11.76
C HIS A 144 -5.65 13.86 -12.73
N THR A 145 -5.24 14.16 -13.97
CA THR A 145 -6.04 14.92 -14.95
C THR A 145 -7.40 14.29 -15.25
N MET A 146 -7.48 12.96 -15.29
CA MET A 146 -8.71 12.21 -15.54
C MET A 146 -9.41 11.70 -14.27
N GLY A 147 -8.73 11.71 -13.12
CA GLY A 147 -9.19 11.05 -11.89
C GLY A 147 -9.39 11.99 -10.70
N GLY A 148 -9.13 13.28 -10.87
CA GLY A 148 -9.09 14.26 -9.79
C GLY A 148 -7.82 14.12 -8.95
N PHE A 149 -7.76 13.09 -8.11
CA PHE A 149 -6.61 12.77 -7.27
C PHE A 149 -6.24 11.29 -7.46
N GLY A 150 -4.95 11.01 -7.55
CA GLY A 150 -4.40 9.66 -7.52
C GLY A 150 -3.53 9.47 -6.28
N GLY A 151 -3.56 8.27 -5.72
CA GLY A 151 -2.85 7.86 -4.51
C GLY A 151 -3.32 6.48 -4.08
#